data_AF-A0A947PEC6-F1
#
_entry.id   AF-A0A947PEC6-F1
#
_cell.length_a   1.000
_cell.length_b   1.000
_cell.length_c   1.000
_cell.angle_alpha   90.00
_cell.angle_beta   90.00
_cell.angle_gamma   90.00
#
_symmetry.space_group_name_H-M   'P 1'
#
loop_
_entity.id
_entity.type
_entity.pdbx_description
1 polymer ?
#
loop_
_entity_poly.entity_id
_entity_poly.type
_entity_poly.pdbx_seq_one_letter_code
_entity_poly.pdbx_strand_id
1 'polypeptide(L)'
;MLKIDEKTQESLTGALFSYYENIRRGNLQVLSALMSEESYFITLESFGFRHVFKESAFKELLNNIGNDEASLKKVETVISDDLKKESREHTIEVVSFEPKAPERITLHYKEDGHPKKLYFSFSDGMWKIDYKAGREKL
;
A
#
# COMPACT_ATOMS: atom_id res chain seq x y z
N MET A 1 -12.14 -10.89 23.65
CA MET A 1 -10.94 -10.52 22.88
C MET A 1 -11.05 -11.19 21.52
N LEU A 2 -11.13 -10.42 20.44
CA LEU A 2 -11.14 -10.99 19.08
C LEU A 2 -9.83 -11.77 18.88
N LYS A 3 -9.92 -13.04 18.50
CA LYS A 3 -8.76 -13.83 18.09
C LYS A 3 -8.72 -13.83 16.57
N ILE A 4 -7.54 -13.58 16.01
CA ILE A 4 -7.29 -13.66 14.57
C ILE A 4 -6.82 -15.07 14.27
N ASP A 5 -7.54 -15.77 13.39
CA ASP A 5 -7.20 -17.14 12.99
C ASP A 5 -5.91 -17.18 12.15
N GLU A 6 -5.28 -18.35 12.10
CA GLU A 6 -3.99 -18.55 11.41
C GLU A 6 -4.08 -18.23 9.91
N LYS A 7 -5.18 -18.58 9.26
CA LYS A 7 -5.38 -18.30 7.82
C LYS A 7 -5.43 -16.80 7.55
N THR A 8 -6.09 -16.04 8.42
CA THR A 8 -6.07 -14.58 8.34
C THR A 8 -4.66 -14.04 8.56
N GLN A 9 -3.92 -14.53 9.56
CA GLN A 9 -2.53 -14.10 9.79
C GLN A 9 -1.62 -14.37 8.58
N GLU A 10 -1.73 -15.56 7.98
CA GLU A 10 -1.02 -15.94 6.76
C GLU A 10 -1.38 -15.02 5.58
N SER A 11 -2.67 -14.72 5.40
CA SER A 11 -3.13 -13.83 4.33
C SER A 11 -2.57 -12.41 4.48
N LEU A 12 -2.61 -11.84 5.69
CA LEU A 12 -2.09 -10.50 5.96
C LEU A 12 -0.56 -10.45 5.82
N THR A 13 0.13 -11.49 6.26
CA THR A 13 1.59 -11.64 6.11
C THR A 13 1.96 -11.74 4.63
N GLY A 14 1.25 -12.56 3.86
CA GLY A 14 1.44 -12.68 2.42
C GLY A 14 1.22 -11.36 1.69
N ALA A 15 0.19 -10.60 2.08
CA ALA A 15 -0.06 -9.27 1.53
C ALA A 15 1.09 -8.28 1.83
N LEU A 16 1.64 -8.29 3.05
CA LEU A 16 2.80 -7.47 3.43
C LEU A 16 4.03 -7.79 2.55
N PHE A 17 4.39 -9.07 2.42
CA PHE A 17 5.53 -9.46 1.59
C PHE A 17 5.29 -9.18 0.10
N SER A 18 4.07 -9.43 -0.40
CA SER A 18 3.69 -9.10 -1.77
C SER A 18 3.76 -7.60 -2.03
N TYR A 19 3.37 -6.76 -1.07
CA TYR A 19 3.50 -5.30 -1.16
C TYR A 19 4.95 -4.87 -1.37
N TYR A 20 5.88 -5.32 -0.52
CA TYR A 20 7.30 -4.96 -0.66
C TYR A 20 7.93 -5.51 -1.94
N GLU A 21 7.61 -6.75 -2.32
CA GLU A 21 8.14 -7.35 -3.54
C GLU A 21 7.66 -6.62 -4.80
N ASN A 22 6.39 -6.19 -4.84
CA ASN A 22 5.86 -5.47 -5.98
C ASN A 22 6.29 -4.00 -6.01
N ILE A 23 6.54 -3.36 -4.87
CA ILE A 23 7.25 -2.07 -4.83
C ILE A 23 8.63 -2.22 -5.45
N ARG A 24 9.42 -3.21 -5.01
CA ARG A 24 10.77 -3.44 -5.52
C ARG A 24 10.80 -3.68 -7.04
N ARG A 25 9.77 -4.34 -7.58
CA ARG A 25 9.63 -4.59 -9.03
C ARG A 25 8.96 -3.44 -9.81
N GLY A 26 8.43 -2.43 -9.13
CA GLY A 26 7.60 -1.39 -9.75
C GLY A 26 6.26 -1.90 -10.31
N ASN A 27 5.72 -3.00 -9.77
CA ASN A 27 4.49 -3.64 -10.25
C ASN A 27 3.25 -3.01 -9.61
N LEU A 28 2.90 -1.79 -10.03
CA LEU A 28 1.81 -1.03 -9.44
C LEU A 28 0.42 -1.66 -9.65
N GLN A 29 0.20 -2.38 -10.75
CA GLN A 29 -1.04 -3.12 -10.99
C GLN A 29 -1.32 -4.19 -9.92
N VAL A 30 -0.27 -4.79 -9.35
CA VAL A 30 -0.44 -5.75 -8.25
C VAL A 30 -0.73 -5.01 -6.95
N LEU A 31 -0.10 -3.84 -6.74
CA LEU A 31 -0.41 -3.01 -5.59
C LEU A 31 -1.86 -2.51 -5.60
N SER A 32 -2.40 -2.08 -6.75
CA SER A 32 -3.81 -1.66 -6.85
C SER A 32 -4.78 -2.78 -6.44
N ALA A 33 -4.45 -4.03 -6.75
CA ALA A 33 -5.23 -5.19 -6.33
C ALA A 33 -5.06 -5.57 -4.84
N LEU A 34 -3.96 -5.18 -4.19
CA LEU A 34 -3.71 -5.45 -2.77
C LEU A 34 -4.29 -4.37 -1.83
N MET A 35 -4.57 -3.19 -2.36
CA MET A 35 -4.96 -2.01 -1.58
C MET A 35 -6.43 -1.66 -1.81
N SER A 36 -7.03 -0.92 -0.88
CA SER A 36 -8.23 -0.15 -1.21
C SER A 36 -7.87 0.91 -2.24
N GLU A 37 -8.81 1.25 -3.14
CA GLU A 37 -8.58 2.24 -4.20
C GLU A 37 -8.00 3.54 -3.66
N GLU A 38 -8.58 4.05 -2.58
CA GLU A 38 -8.12 5.28 -1.96
C GLU A 38 -6.69 5.16 -1.37
N SER A 39 -6.36 4.02 -0.75
CA SER A 39 -5.00 3.79 -0.25
C SER A 39 -3.98 3.61 -1.38
N TYR A 40 -4.43 3.09 -2.51
CA TYR A 40 -3.63 3.02 -3.72
C TYR A 40 -3.35 4.43 -4.27
N PHE A 41 -4.34 5.30 -4.36
CA PHE A 41 -4.13 6.69 -4.78
C PHE A 41 -3.20 7.45 -3.83
N ILE A 42 -3.36 7.32 -2.51
CA ILE A 42 -2.43 7.90 -1.52
C ILE A 42 -1.00 7.37 -1.73
N THR A 43 -0.85 6.10 -2.12
CA THR A 43 0.46 5.51 -2.44
C THR A 43 1.07 6.14 -3.69
N LEU A 44 0.28 6.32 -4.75
CA LEU A 44 0.73 7.01 -5.96
C LEU A 44 1.11 8.47 -5.68
N GLU A 45 0.33 9.17 -4.86
CA GLU A 45 0.66 10.53 -4.41
C GLU A 45 1.98 10.57 -3.65
N SER A 46 2.19 9.64 -2.73
CA SER A 46 3.39 9.57 -1.90
C SER A 46 4.65 9.33 -2.74
N PHE A 47 4.60 8.41 -3.71
CA PHE A 47 5.72 8.16 -4.61
C PHE A 47 5.89 9.23 -5.69
N GLY A 48 4.78 9.79 -6.18
CA GLY A 48 4.77 10.84 -7.20
C GLY A 48 5.19 12.22 -6.70
N PHE A 49 5.19 12.45 -5.39
CA PHE A 49 5.45 13.77 -4.79
C PHE A 49 6.78 14.41 -5.24
N ARG A 50 7.81 13.60 -5.49
CA ARG A 50 9.10 14.12 -5.98
C ARG A 50 9.06 14.73 -7.37
N HIS A 51 8.12 14.30 -8.21
CA HIS A 51 7.95 14.80 -9.58
C HIS A 51 7.13 16.07 -9.59
N VAL A 52 6.19 16.23 -8.66
CA VAL A 52 5.36 17.42 -8.52
C VAL A 52 6.20 18.70 -8.37
N PHE A 53 7.38 18.63 -7.76
CA PHE A 53 8.29 19.77 -7.64
C PHE A 53 9.11 20.08 -8.89
N LYS A 54 9.32 19.08 -9.74
CA LYS A 54 10.17 19.19 -10.93
C LYS A 54 9.35 19.51 -12.18
N GLU A 55 8.12 19.02 -12.23
CA GLU A 55 7.28 19.04 -13.43
C GLU A 55 5.84 19.40 -13.05
N SER A 56 5.43 20.64 -13.33
CA SER A 56 4.07 21.11 -13.03
C SER A 56 3.00 20.28 -13.75
N ALA A 57 3.30 19.80 -14.96
CA ALA A 57 2.42 18.92 -15.72
C ALA A 57 2.19 17.57 -15.02
N PHE A 58 3.18 17.07 -14.25
CA PHE A 58 3.01 15.83 -13.48
C PHE A 58 1.99 16.02 -12.35
N LYS A 59 1.95 17.21 -11.74
CA LYS A 59 0.93 17.55 -10.74
C LYS A 59 -0.48 17.45 -11.30
N GLU A 60 -0.69 17.91 -12.53
CA GLU A 60 -1.99 17.81 -13.21
C GLU A 60 -2.38 16.35 -13.46
N LEU A 61 -1.44 15.51 -13.90
CA LEU A 61 -1.67 14.07 -14.06
C LEU A 61 -2.07 13.43 -12.72
N LEU A 62 -1.31 13.73 -11.65
CA LEU A 62 -1.54 13.17 -10.32
C LEU A 62 -2.91 13.55 -9.75
N ASN A 63 -3.35 14.80 -9.95
CA ASN A 63 -4.67 15.27 -9.51
C ASN A 63 -5.83 14.61 -10.28
N ASN A 64 -5.57 14.05 -11.46
CA ASN A 64 -6.60 13.51 -12.35
C ASN A 64 -6.67 11.97 -12.35
N ILE A 65 -5.83 11.26 -11.59
CA ILE A 65 -5.76 9.79 -11.62
C ILE A 65 -7.08 9.08 -11.28
N GLY A 66 -7.96 9.70 -10.49
CA GLY A 66 -9.28 9.15 -10.17
C GLY A 66 -10.35 9.39 -11.25
N ASN A 67 -10.08 10.26 -12.22
CA ASN A 67 -11.05 10.69 -13.23
C ASN A 67 -10.61 10.39 -14.68
N ASP A 68 -9.32 10.15 -14.91
CA ASP A 68 -8.74 9.92 -16.23
C ASP A 68 -7.77 8.73 -16.21
N GLU A 69 -8.18 7.64 -16.87
CA GLU A 69 -7.40 6.42 -17.02
C GLU A 69 -6.05 6.68 -17.73
N ALA A 70 -6.00 7.64 -18.65
CA ALA A 70 -4.76 7.99 -19.33
C ALA A 70 -3.77 8.66 -18.36
N SER A 71 -4.26 9.52 -17.47
CA SER A 71 -3.46 10.12 -16.40
C SER A 71 -2.97 9.07 -15.41
N LEU A 72 -3.84 8.15 -14.98
CA LEU A 72 -3.47 7.04 -14.10
C LEU A 72 -2.33 6.22 -14.72
N LYS A 73 -2.49 5.77 -15.96
CA LYS A 73 -1.49 4.96 -16.66
C LYS A 73 -0.14 5.67 -16.80
N LYS A 74 -0.14 6.98 -17.07
CA LYS A 74 1.09 7.78 -17.15
C LYS A 74 1.78 7.89 -15.80
N VAL A 75 1.03 8.21 -14.74
CA VAL A 75 1.55 8.29 -13.37
C VAL A 75 2.13 6.95 -12.94
N GLU A 76 1.42 5.85 -13.18
CA GLU A 76 1.89 4.51 -12.88
C GLU A 76 3.17 4.15 -13.64
N THR A 77 3.26 4.50 -14.92
CA THR A 77 4.47 4.26 -15.73
C THR A 77 5.68 4.97 -15.12
N VAL A 78 5.54 6.26 -14.84
CA VAL A 78 6.62 7.07 -14.26
C VAL A 78 7.04 6.53 -12.90
N ILE A 79 6.09 6.25 -12.01
CA ILE A 79 6.37 5.72 -10.66
C ILE A 79 6.96 4.31 -10.72
N SER A 80 6.51 3.46 -11.64
CA SER A 80 7.04 2.10 -11.82
C SER A 80 8.53 2.10 -12.14
N ASP A 81 8.96 2.92 -13.11
CA ASP A 81 10.36 3.01 -13.51
C ASP A 81 11.25 3.54 -12.41
N ASP A 82 10.70 4.47 -11.66
CA ASP A 82 11.29 5.09 -10.49
C ASP A 82 11.53 4.13 -9.34
N LEU A 83 10.52 3.31 -9.01
CA LEU A 83 10.63 2.27 -7.99
C LEU A 83 11.65 1.20 -8.38
N LYS A 84 11.73 0.82 -9.66
CA LYS A 84 12.74 -0.12 -10.16
C LYS A 84 14.16 0.43 -9.99
N LYS A 85 14.37 1.72 -10.31
CA LYS A 85 15.69 2.38 -10.17
C LYS A 85 16.15 2.46 -8.72
N GLU A 86 15.21 2.66 -7.80
CA GLU A 86 15.48 2.79 -6.36
C GLU A 86 15.33 1.47 -5.61
N SER A 87 15.16 0.37 -6.34
CA SER A 87 14.90 -0.93 -5.76
C SER A 87 16.03 -1.32 -4.81
N ARG A 88 15.65 -1.64 -3.59
CA ARG A 88 16.52 -2.21 -2.57
C ARG A 88 15.76 -3.30 -1.83
N GLU A 89 16.51 -4.24 -1.28
CA GLU A 89 15.94 -5.25 -0.40
C GLU A 89 15.71 -4.65 0.98
N HIS A 90 14.60 -5.05 1.60
CA HIS A 90 14.21 -4.67 2.95
C HIS A 90 14.09 -5.93 3.80
N THR A 91 14.60 -5.87 5.02
CA THR A 91 14.37 -6.94 6.01
C THR A 91 13.04 -6.70 6.69
N ILE A 92 12.08 -7.61 6.49
CA ILE A 92 10.74 -7.53 7.05
C ILE A 92 10.56 -8.58 8.14
N GLU A 93 10.21 -8.13 9.35
CA GLU A 93 9.93 -9.00 10.52
C GLU A 93 8.50 -8.75 11.00
N VAL A 94 7.63 -9.75 10.90
CA VAL A 94 6.27 -9.68 11.46
C VAL A 94 6.33 -9.78 12.98
N VAL A 95 5.70 -8.84 13.69
CA VAL A 95 5.74 -8.75 15.15
C VAL A 95 4.44 -9.23 15.77
N SER A 96 3.30 -8.65 15.37
CA SER A 96 2.00 -9.00 15.95
C SER A 96 0.83 -8.52 15.10
N PHE A 97 -0.34 -9.11 15.36
CA PHE A 97 -1.60 -8.72 14.75
C PHE A 97 -2.53 -8.17 15.83
N GLU A 98 -3.05 -6.97 15.61
CA GLU A 98 -3.93 -6.29 16.54
C GLU A 98 -5.33 -6.13 15.90
N PRO A 99 -6.35 -6.90 16.33
CA PRO A 99 -7.70 -6.74 15.83
C PRO A 99 -8.30 -5.44 16.39
N LYS A 100 -8.78 -4.58 15.51
CA LYS A 100 -9.43 -3.29 15.84
C LYS A 100 -10.95 -3.40 15.80
N ALA A 101 -11.46 -4.12 14.82
CA ALA A 101 -12.88 -4.45 14.62
C ALA A 101 -12.97 -5.80 13.89
N PRO A 102 -14.16 -6.43 13.75
CA PRO A 102 -14.30 -7.70 13.03
C PRO A 102 -13.67 -7.70 11.63
N GLU A 103 -13.75 -6.56 10.94
CA GLU A 103 -13.24 -6.37 9.57
C GLU A 103 -12.02 -5.46 9.52
N ARG A 104 -11.33 -5.23 10.65
CA ARG A 104 -10.15 -4.34 10.71
C ARG A 104 -9.03 -4.91 11.56
N ILE A 105 -7.85 -5.02 10.99
CA ILE A 105 -6.65 -5.52 11.66
C ILE A 105 -5.48 -4.58 11.39
N THR A 106 -4.69 -4.31 12.44
CA THR A 106 -3.37 -3.68 12.30
C THR A 106 -2.29 -4.74 12.40
N LEU A 107 -1.47 -4.86 11.37
CA LEU A 107 -0.25 -5.66 11.37
C LEU A 107 0.91 -4.80 11.83
N HIS A 108 1.52 -5.17 12.95
CA HIS A 108 2.76 -4.57 13.45
C HIS A 108 3.94 -5.38 12.93
N TYR A 109 4.91 -4.70 12.32
CA TYR A 109 6.09 -5.32 11.74
C TYR A 109 7.30 -4.40 11.91
N LYS A 110 8.50 -4.90 11.60
CA LYS A 110 9.69 -4.08 11.43
C LYS A 110 10.16 -4.10 9.99
N GLU A 111 10.55 -2.94 9.49
CA GLU A 111 11.27 -2.74 8.23
C GLU A 111 12.67 -2.27 8.57
N ASP A 112 13.68 -3.08 8.26
CA ASP A 112 15.09 -2.79 8.56
C ASP A 112 15.32 -2.46 10.06
N GLY A 113 14.62 -3.18 10.93
CA GLY A 113 14.65 -2.99 12.38
C GLY A 113 13.80 -1.81 12.90
N HIS A 114 13.23 -0.99 12.03
CA HIS A 114 12.35 0.10 12.42
C HIS A 114 10.89 -0.34 12.53
N PRO A 115 10.19 -0.04 13.64
CA PRO A 115 8.80 -0.44 13.81
C PRO A 115 7.89 0.31 12.83
N LYS A 116 7.00 -0.46 12.20
CA LYS A 116 6.01 -0.01 11.22
C LYS A 116 4.65 -0.66 11.51
N LYS A 117 3.62 -0.09 10.90
CA LYS A 117 2.25 -0.60 10.96
C LYS A 117 1.67 -0.65 9.56
N LEU A 118 0.96 -1.72 9.26
CA LEU A 118 0.15 -1.84 8.05
C LEU A 118 -1.30 -2.08 8.49
N TYR A 119 -2.20 -1.28 7.96
CA TYR A 119 -3.61 -1.33 8.32
C TYR A 119 -4.34 -2.12 7.24
N PHE A 120 -5.25 -2.99 7.67
CA PHE A 120 -6.07 -3.80 6.80
C PHE A 120 -7.54 -3.63 7.11
N SER A 121 -8.35 -3.60 6.05
CA SER A 121 -9.80 -3.73 6.11
C SER A 121 -10.25 -4.92 5.26
N PHE A 122 -11.34 -5.58 5.69
CA PHE A 122 -11.95 -6.64 4.90
C PHE A 122 -13.06 -6.04 4.03
N SER A 123 -12.91 -6.10 2.71
CA SER A 123 -13.91 -5.64 1.76
C SER A 123 -13.96 -6.57 0.54
N ASP A 124 -15.13 -6.72 -0.07
CA ASP A 124 -15.32 -7.53 -1.28
C ASP A 124 -14.80 -8.97 -1.16
N GLY A 125 -14.91 -9.56 0.04
CA GLY A 125 -14.49 -10.93 0.32
C GLY A 125 -12.99 -11.13 0.51
N MET A 126 -12.19 -10.06 0.60
CA MET A 126 -10.74 -10.15 0.80
C MET A 126 -10.20 -9.06 1.73
N TRP A 127 -9.05 -9.35 2.36
CA TRP A 127 -8.31 -8.34 3.12
C TRP A 127 -7.54 -7.42 2.16
N LYS A 128 -7.67 -6.11 2.36
CA LYS A 128 -7.01 -5.06 1.59
C LYS A 128 -6.16 -4.20 2.51
N ILE A 129 -5.01 -3.75 2.03
CA ILE A 129 -4.25 -2.70 2.70
C ILE A 129 -5.04 -1.40 2.63
N ASP A 130 -5.27 -0.79 3.79
CA ASP A 130 -6.14 0.36 3.94
C ASP A 130 -5.58 1.37 4.94
N TYR A 131 -4.86 2.38 4.47
CA TYR A 131 -4.25 3.41 5.32
C TYR A 131 -5.27 4.28 6.06
N LYS A 132 -6.52 4.34 5.59
CA LYS A 132 -7.59 5.09 6.25
C LYS A 132 -8.24 4.31 7.38
N ALA A 133 -8.28 2.98 7.30
CA ALA A 133 -8.78 2.13 8.39
C ALA A 133 -8.01 2.36 9.72
N GLY A 134 -6.76 2.81 9.65
CA GLY A 134 -5.98 3.20 10.84
C GLY A 134 -6.26 4.60 11.40
N ARG A 135 -7.00 5.45 10.68
CA ARG A 135 -7.28 6.85 11.03
C ARG A 135 -8.70 7.08 11.52
N GLU A 136 -9.62 6.16 11.26
CA GLU A 136 -10.96 6.24 11.82
C GLU A 136 -10.89 6.02 13.33
N LYS A 137 -11.37 7.00 14.08
CA LYS A 137 -11.62 6.83 15.52
C LYS A 137 -12.71 5.78 15.66
N LEU A 138 -12.38 4.67 16.31
CA LEU A 138 -13.36 3.72 16.84
C LEU A 138 -14.28 4.43 17.85
#